data_AF-A0A8S9QHC4-F1
#
_entry.id   AF-A0A8S9QHC4-F1
#
_cell.length_a   1.000
_cell.length_b   1.000
_cell.length_c   1.000
_cell.angle_alpha   90.00
_cell.angle_beta   90.00
_cell.angle_gamma   90.00
#
_symmetry.space_group_name_H-M   'P 1'
#
loop_
_entity.id
_entity.type
_entity.pdbx_description
1 polymer ?
#
loop_
_entity_poly.entity_id
_entity_poly.type
_entity_poly.pdbx_seq_one_letter_code
_entity_poly.pdbx_strand_id
1 'polypeptide(L)' 'MARPVGVKAAKAKGRRKATASEDCWDIRQKDFALKEQLNKQKLLDSLIAKTEPLSELEIALKNKLITDMLSS' A
#
# COMPACT_ATOMS: atom_id res chain seq x y z
N MET A 1 38.35 -35.20 17.09
CA MET A 1 37.52 -34.12 17.68
C MET A 1 37.75 -32.84 16.88
N ALA A 2 36.72 -32.25 16.27
CA ALA A 2 36.84 -31.06 15.43
C ALA A 2 36.94 -29.78 16.29
N ARG A 3 37.82 -28.84 15.90
CA ARG A 3 38.04 -27.59 16.63
C ARG A 3 36.89 -26.60 16.37
N PRO A 4 36.43 -25.84 17.37
CA PRO A 4 35.33 -24.89 17.21
C PRO A 4 35.68 -23.77 16.22
N VAL A 5 34.67 -23.33 15.48
CA VAL A 5 34.82 -22.27 14.46
C VAL A 5 35.22 -20.94 15.11
N GLY A 6 36.27 -20.32 14.58
CA GLY A 6 36.75 -19.02 15.08
C GLY A 6 35.74 -17.90 14.84
N VAL A 7 35.71 -16.91 15.75
CA VAL A 7 34.78 -15.76 15.73
C VAL A 7 34.75 -15.03 14.37
N LYS A 8 35.88 -14.97 13.66
CA LYS A 8 35.99 -14.35 12.33
C LYS A 8 35.25 -15.14 11.24
N ALA A 9 35.28 -16.47 11.29
CA ALA A 9 34.54 -17.34 10.39
C ALA A 9 33.04 -17.42 10.77
N ALA A 10 32.73 -17.37 12.07
CA ALA A 10 31.34 -17.28 12.55
C ALA A 10 30.65 -15.98 12.09
N LYS A 11 31.34 -14.84 12.12
CA LYS A 11 30.81 -13.56 11.63
C LYS A 11 30.60 -13.53 10.12
N ALA A 12 31.41 -14.23 9.33
CA ALA A 12 31.23 -14.31 7.87
C ALA A 12 29.92 -15.02 7.50
N LYS A 13 29.52 -16.06 8.25
CA LYS A 13 28.26 -16.81 8.04
C LYS A 13 27.00 -15.99 8.40
N GLY A 14 27.14 -14.98 9.26
CA GLY A 14 26.05 -14.10 9.68
C GLY A 14 25.68 -13.01 8.67
N ARG A 15 26.52 -12.76 7.66
CA ARG A 15 26.20 -11.82 6.57
C ARG A 15 25.32 -12.51 5.51
N ARG A 16 24.11 -12.92 5.88
CA ARG A 16 23.07 -13.18 4.87
C ARG A 16 22.70 -11.83 4.28
N LYS A 17 23.07 -11.62 3.02
CA LYS A 17 22.68 -10.45 2.22
C LYS A 17 21.15 -10.44 2.20
N ALA A 18 20.55 -9.45 2.85
CA ALA A 18 19.11 -9.26 2.81
C ALA A 18 18.72 -9.15 1.33
N THR A 19 17.99 -10.13 0.82
CA THR A 19 17.37 -10.10 -0.51
C THR A 19 16.16 -9.16 -0.45
N ALA A 20 16.40 -7.91 -0.07
CA ALA A 20 15.38 -6.90 0.18
C ALA A 20 14.98 -6.13 -1.09
N SER A 21 15.23 -6.70 -2.27
CA SER A 21 15.02 -5.96 -3.52
C SER A 21 13.69 -6.35 -4.17
N GLU A 22 13.42 -7.64 -4.40
CA GLU A 22 12.23 -8.09 -5.12
C GLU A 22 10.98 -8.04 -4.23
N ASP A 23 11.07 -8.58 -3.01
CA ASP A 23 9.95 -8.56 -2.04
C ASP A 23 9.48 -7.14 -1.71
N CYS A 24 10.39 -6.16 -1.69
CA CYS A 24 10.05 -4.76 -1.43
C CYS A 24 9.25 -4.11 -2.56
N TRP A 25 9.49 -4.51 -3.82
CA TRP A 25 8.71 -3.99 -4.96
C TRP A 25 7.30 -4.56 -4.96
N ASP A 26 7.15 -5.86 -4.69
CA ASP A 26 5.84 -6.52 -4.61
C ASP A 26 4.98 -5.95 -3.47
N ILE A 27 5.58 -5.73 -2.30
CA ILE A 27 4.91 -5.08 -1.17
C ILE A 27 4.49 -3.67 -1.58
N ARG A 28 5.35 -2.92 -2.25
CA ARG A 28 5.06 -1.54 -2.65
C ARG A 28 3.96 -1.44 -3.70
N GLN A 29 3.86 -2.40 -4.61
CA GLN A 29 2.79 -2.46 -5.60
C GLN A 29 1.44 -2.76 -4.94
N LYS A 30 1.40 -3.68 -3.98
CA LYS A 30 0.20 -3.96 -3.17
C LYS A 30 -0.23 -2.73 -2.38
N ASP A 31 0.72 -2.04 -1.76
CA ASP A 31 0.48 -0.78 -1.04
C ASP A 31 -0.11 0.31 -1.94
N PHE A 32 0.33 0.38 -3.20
CA PHE A 32 -0.18 1.36 -4.14
C PHE A 32 -1.64 1.10 -4.50
N ALA A 33 -2.01 -0.16 -4.73
CA ALA A 33 -3.40 -0.56 -4.97
C ALA A 33 -4.31 -0.22 -3.77
N LEU A 34 -3.86 -0.52 -2.55
CA LEU A 34 -4.59 -0.19 -1.32
C LEU A 34 -4.73 1.33 -1.13
N LYS A 35 -3.69 2.10 -1.45
CA LYS A 35 -3.73 3.57 -1.41
C LYS A 35 -4.68 4.17 -2.42
N GLU A 36 -4.80 3.59 -3.61
CA GLU A 36 -5.77 4.02 -4.61
C GLU A 36 -7.20 3.84 -4.10
N GLN A 37 -7.51 2.68 -3.51
CA GLN A 37 -8.81 2.41 -2.90
C GLN A 37 -9.10 3.38 -1.73
N LEU A 38 -8.11 3.61 -0.86
CA LEU A 38 -8.24 4.55 0.25
C LEU A 38 -8.46 6.00 -0.24
N ASN A 39 -7.79 6.41 -1.32
CA ASN A 39 -7.97 7.75 -1.88
C ASN A 39 -9.38 7.93 -2.47
N LYS A 40 -9.95 6.90 -3.12
CA LYS A 40 -11.35 6.91 -3.59
C LYS A 40 -12.32 7.10 -2.43
N GLN A 41 -12.12 6.37 -1.34
CA GLN A 41 -12.93 6.52 -0.11
C GLN A 41 -12.82 7.93 0.50
N LYS A 42 -11.59 8.44 0.68
CA LYS A 42 -11.37 9.79 1.22
C LYS A 42 -12.00 10.89 0.36
N LEU A 43 -11.93 10.74 -0.96
CA LEU A 43 -12.57 11.68 -1.88
C LEU A 43 -14.09 11.65 -1.72
N LEU A 44 -14.67 10.46 -1.62
CA LEU A 44 -16.11 10.30 -1.38
C LEU A 44 -16.52 10.90 -0.03
N ASP A 45 -15.78 10.62 1.04
CA ASP A 45 -16.02 11.20 2.38
C ASP A 45 -15.97 12.72 2.34
N SER A 46 -14.98 13.30 1.65
CA SER A 46 -14.88 14.75 1.47
C SER A 46 -16.07 15.32 0.71
N LEU A 47 -16.58 14.62 -0.31
CA LEU A 47 -17.77 15.06 -1.06
C LEU A 47 -19.05 14.93 -0.24
N ILE A 48 -19.15 13.93 0.64
CA ILE A 48 -20.29 13.75 1.55
C ILE A 48 -20.26 14.77 2.69
N ALA A 49 -19.07 15.12 3.18
CA ALA A 49 -18.89 16.07 4.29
C ALA A 49 -19.16 17.53 3.90
N LYS A 50 -19.17 17.86 2.59
CA LYS A 50 -19.58 19.20 2.13
C LYS A 50 -21.05 19.43 2.46
N THR A 51 -21.31 20.42 3.31
CA THR A 51 -22.66 20.88 3.69
C THR A 51 -23.30 21.83 2.68
N GLU A 52 -22.51 22.34 1.73
CA GLU A 52 -22.97 23.19 0.63
C GLU A 52 -23.63 22.35 -0.48
N PRO A 53 -24.56 22.93 -1.26
CA PRO A 53 -25.14 22.22 -2.41
C PRO A 53 -24.04 21.89 -3.41
N LEU A 54 -23.82 20.59 -3.61
CA LEU A 54 -22.87 20.07 -4.59
C LEU A 54 -23.29 20.51 -6.00
N SER A 55 -22.32 20.89 -6.82
CA SER A 55 -22.54 21.14 -8.25
C SER A 55 -23.04 19.86 -8.95
N GLU A 56 -23.78 19.97 -10.05
CA GLU A 56 -24.20 18.80 -10.86
C GLU A 56 -23.02 17.88 -11.21
N LEU A 57 -21.85 18.45 -11.49
CA LEU A 57 -20.62 17.70 -11.77
C LEU A 57 -20.14 16.92 -10.54
N GLU A 58 -20.19 17.51 -9.35
CA GLU A 58 -19.79 16.86 -8.11
C GLU A 58 -20.76 15.75 -7.71
N ILE A 59 -22.06 15.94 -7.97
CA ILE A 59 -23.10 14.90 -7.78
C ILE A 59 -22.85 13.72 -8.72
N ALA A 60 -22.61 14.00 -10.01
CA ALA A 60 -22.28 12.95 -10.98
C ALA A 60 -21.02 12.18 -10.58
N LEU A 61 -19.98 12.89 -10.14
CA LEU A 61 -18.74 12.28 -9.63
C LEU A 61 -18.99 11.41 -8.41
N LYS A 62 -19.74 11.90 -7.42
CA LYS A 62 -20.13 11.15 -6.22
C LYS A 62 -20.87 9.86 -6.57
N ASN A 63 -21.87 9.93 -7.45
CA ASN A 63 -22.64 8.75 -7.87
C ASN A 63 -21.78 7.73 -8.62
N LYS A 64 -20.85 8.21 -9.46
CA LYS A 64 -19.89 7.34 -10.16
C LYS A 64 -18.96 6.64 -9.16
N LEU A 65 -18.40 7.37 -8.20
CA LEU A 65 -17.55 6.80 -7.13
C LEU A 65 -18.28 5.73 -6.31
N ILE A 66 -19.53 5.99 -5.92
CA ILE A 66 -20.36 5.01 -5.20
C ILE A 66 -20.58 3.76 -6.04
N THR A 67 -20.94 3.94 -7.32
CA THR A 67 -21.14 2.81 -8.25
C THR A 67 -19.88 1.98 -8.42
N ASP A 68 -18.74 2.63 -8.70
CA ASP A 68 -17.45 1.96 -8.88
C ASP A 68 -17.06 1.17 -7.62
N MET A 69 -17.31 1.71 -6.42
CA MET A 69 -17.03 1.03 -5.16
C MET A 69 -17.97 -0.16 -4.86
N LEU A 70 -19.25 -0.07 -5.24
CA LEU A 70 -20.24 -1.14 -5.03
C LEU A 70 -20.20 -2.22 -6.11
N SER A 71 -19.65 -1.92 -7.29
CA SER A 71 -19.50 -2.85 -8.41
C SER A 71 -18.25 -3.73 -8.35
N SER A 72 -17.36 -3.45 -7.40
CA SER A 72 -16.07 -4.12 -7.20
C SER A 72 -16.12 -5.27 -6.21
#